data_AF-A0A6P6VX90-F1
#
_entry.id   AF-A0A6P6VX90-F1
#
_cell.length_a   1.000
_cell.length_b   1.000
_cell.length_c   1.000
_cell.angle_alpha   90.00
_cell.angle_beta   90.00
_cell.angle_gamma   90.00
#
_symmetry.space_group_name_H-M   'P 1'
#
loop_
_entity.id
_entity.type
_entity.pdbx_description
1 polymer ?
#
loop_
_entity_poly.entity_id
_entity_poly.type
_entity_poly.pdbx_seq_one_letter_code
_entity_poly.pdbx_strand_id
1 'polypeptide(L)'
;MFAFVSLMVLAYAQLVSTENLNTTGYPSRVRSIFLLAGQSNMSGRGGVMNGTWDGVVPLECQPKPSKVLRLSAGLSWMEAQEPLHRDIDVNATCGIGPGMVFANSLLNLNPRIGVIGLVPCAVGSRMGTKISEWGRGTYLYNQLLRRAEAAAALQAGGRFRIRALLWYQGESDTNNPQDASLYKMRLERFFTNLRADLRLPELPIIQVALASGQGPYIDAVRQAQFGVHLRNVKIIDAKGLPMEPDNLHLSSPAQVQLGDKFAHAFAATG
;
A
#
# COMPACT_ATOMS: atom_id res chain seq x y z
N MET A 1 50.23 31.58 33.52
CA MET A 1 49.94 30.13 33.45
C MET A 1 48.53 29.96 34.01
N PHE A 2 47.59 29.66 33.11
CA PHE A 2 46.15 29.80 33.29
C PHE A 2 45.59 28.77 34.30
N ALA A 3 45.07 29.24 35.42
CA ALA A 3 44.18 28.50 36.31
C ALA A 3 43.14 29.52 36.81
N PHE A 4 41.87 29.13 36.95
CA PHE A 4 40.70 29.97 37.22
C PHE A 4 40.02 30.59 35.99
N VAL A 5 39.55 29.74 35.07
CA VAL A 5 38.33 30.04 34.31
C VAL A 5 37.41 28.82 34.37
N SER A 6 36.37 28.97 35.18
CA SER A 6 35.05 28.37 35.02
C SER A 6 34.95 26.84 35.09
N LEU A 7 35.05 26.37 36.34
CA LEU A 7 34.37 25.20 36.92
C LEU A 7 32.82 25.35 36.91
N MET A 8 32.26 26.03 35.89
CA MET A 8 30.85 26.44 35.80
C MET A 8 30.20 26.05 34.46
N VAL A 9 30.74 25.04 33.79
CA VAL A 9 30.09 24.41 32.61
C VAL A 9 29.72 22.94 32.89
N LEU A 10 30.15 22.37 34.02
CA LEU A 10 29.86 20.97 34.38
C LEU A 10 28.60 20.78 35.25
N ALA A 11 27.85 21.84 35.55
CA ALA A 11 26.64 21.77 36.39
C ALA A 11 25.32 22.06 35.64
N TYR A 12 25.36 22.26 34.32
CA TYR A 12 24.16 22.39 33.47
C TYR A 12 23.90 21.14 32.60
N ALA A 13 24.43 19.99 33.01
CA ALA A 13 24.20 18.70 32.34
C ALA A 13 22.93 17.97 32.80
N GLN A 14 22.12 18.55 33.68
CA GLN A 14 20.88 17.93 34.16
C GLN A 14 19.80 18.98 34.41
N LEU A 15 19.03 19.31 33.37
CA LEU A 15 17.55 19.44 33.41
C LEU A 15 17.05 19.88 32.02
N VAL A 16 17.25 19.03 31.01
CA VAL A 16 16.24 18.91 29.97
C VAL A 16 15.57 17.59 30.26
N SER A 17 14.44 17.66 30.96
CA SER A 17 13.50 16.56 30.99
C SER A 17 13.06 16.36 29.55
N THR A 18 13.75 15.46 28.84
CA THR A 18 13.18 14.84 27.65
C THR A 18 11.92 14.17 28.14
N GLU A 19 10.77 14.78 27.88
CA GLU A 19 9.53 14.03 27.82
C GLU A 19 9.83 12.82 26.94
N ASN A 20 9.87 11.65 27.57
CA ASN A 20 9.88 10.38 26.89
C ASN A 20 8.60 10.34 26.05
N LEU A 21 8.67 10.82 24.82
CA LEU A 21 7.75 10.40 23.79
C LEU A 21 7.94 8.89 23.70
N ASN A 22 6.96 8.15 24.23
CA ASN A 22 6.82 6.70 24.16
C ASN A 22 7.01 6.20 22.72
N THR A 23 8.26 6.04 22.31
CA THR A 23 8.67 5.35 21.09
C THR A 23 9.13 3.92 21.40
N THR A 24 9.06 3.53 22.67
CA THR A 24 9.18 2.14 23.11
C THR A 24 7.82 1.45 22.99
N GLY A 25 7.69 0.41 22.13
CA GLY A 25 6.57 -0.51 22.35
C GLY A 25 6.10 -1.47 21.27
N TYR A 26 6.58 -1.43 20.02
CA TYR A 26 6.25 -2.51 19.07
C TYR A 26 7.50 -3.28 18.59
N PRO A 27 8.24 -3.99 19.47
CA PRO A 27 9.09 -5.07 18.99
C PRO A 27 8.22 -6.15 18.33
N SER A 28 8.30 -6.18 16.99
CA SER A 28 8.16 -7.34 16.09
C SER A 28 7.04 -8.37 16.41
N ARG A 29 5.77 -7.96 16.34
CA ARG A 29 4.63 -8.91 16.32
C ARG A 29 4.06 -9.21 14.93
N VAL A 30 4.47 -8.47 13.90
CA VAL A 30 3.93 -8.64 12.53
C VAL A 30 4.32 -10.01 12.01
N ARG A 31 3.30 -10.83 11.70
CA ARG A 31 3.51 -12.19 11.16
C ARG A 31 3.24 -12.26 9.66
N SER A 32 2.34 -11.39 9.18
CA SER A 32 1.84 -11.44 7.81
C SER A 32 1.88 -10.04 7.19
N ILE A 33 2.84 -9.83 6.28
CA ILE A 33 3.08 -8.56 5.61
C ILE A 33 2.38 -8.55 4.25
N PHE A 34 1.69 -7.46 3.93
CA PHE A 34 1.02 -7.25 2.64
C PHE A 34 1.50 -5.95 2.01
N LEU A 35 1.95 -6.04 0.77
CA LEU A 35 2.37 -4.89 0.00
C LEU A 35 1.15 -4.29 -0.70
N LEU A 36 0.93 -2.98 -0.55
CA LEU A 36 -0.18 -2.26 -1.19
C LEU A 36 0.40 -1.31 -2.23
N ALA A 37 0.35 -1.67 -3.51
CA ALA A 37 0.97 -0.85 -4.56
C ALA A 37 0.05 -0.64 -5.77
N GLY A 38 0.40 0.37 -6.56
CA GLY A 38 -0.39 0.82 -7.70
C GLY A 38 -0.59 2.33 -7.64
N GLN A 39 -1.75 2.81 -8.08
CA GLN A 39 -2.04 4.24 -8.20
C GLN A 39 -3.12 4.73 -7.23
N SER A 40 -3.80 5.83 -7.58
CA SER A 40 -4.76 6.55 -6.74
C SER A 40 -5.85 5.67 -6.12
N ASN A 41 -6.40 4.70 -6.87
CA ASN A 41 -7.44 3.79 -6.34
C ASN A 41 -6.90 2.75 -5.34
N MET A 42 -5.59 2.43 -5.34
CA MET A 42 -4.95 1.68 -4.25
C MET A 42 -4.59 2.60 -3.09
N SER A 43 -4.04 3.80 -3.38
CA SER A 43 -3.62 4.71 -2.32
C SER A 43 -4.80 5.25 -1.50
N GLY A 44 -5.97 5.35 -2.14
CA GLY A 44 -7.23 5.74 -1.54
C GLY A 44 -7.65 7.16 -1.93
N ARG A 45 -8.89 7.28 -2.40
CA ARG A 45 -9.56 8.54 -2.77
C ARG A 45 -11.04 8.56 -2.37
N GLY A 46 -11.55 7.51 -1.71
CA GLY A 46 -12.92 7.49 -1.23
C GLY A 46 -13.15 8.62 -0.23
N GLY A 47 -14.23 9.39 -0.43
CA GLY A 47 -14.57 10.57 0.37
C GLY A 47 -13.74 11.81 0.02
N VAL A 48 -12.89 11.77 -1.01
CA VAL A 48 -12.11 12.95 -1.44
C VAL A 48 -12.88 13.72 -2.51
N MET A 49 -13.30 14.93 -2.20
CA MET A 49 -13.94 15.85 -3.13
C MET A 49 -13.21 17.18 -3.15
N ASN A 50 -12.93 17.72 -4.35
CA ASN A 50 -12.22 18.99 -4.54
C ASN A 50 -10.88 19.08 -3.78
N GLY A 51 -10.18 17.95 -3.66
CA GLY A 51 -8.88 17.89 -2.96
C GLY A 51 -8.99 17.82 -1.44
N THR A 52 -10.18 17.67 -0.87
CA THR A 52 -10.41 17.54 0.58
C THR A 52 -11.06 16.21 0.88
N TRP A 53 -10.54 15.47 1.86
CA TRP A 53 -11.18 14.26 2.38
C TRP A 53 -12.24 14.64 3.41
N ASP A 54 -13.42 14.02 3.34
CA ASP A 54 -14.54 14.24 4.26
C ASP A 54 -14.29 13.76 5.70
N GLY A 55 -13.25 12.94 5.91
CA GLY A 55 -12.88 12.39 7.22
C GLY A 55 -13.79 11.24 7.68
N VAL A 56 -14.70 10.75 6.84
CA VAL A 56 -15.63 9.69 7.17
C VAL A 56 -14.94 8.33 7.03
N VAL A 57 -14.83 7.59 8.13
CA VAL A 57 -14.24 6.25 8.18
C VAL A 57 -15.35 5.20 8.34
N PRO A 58 -15.60 4.34 7.32
CA PRO A 58 -16.55 3.24 7.42
C PRO A 58 -16.23 2.29 8.58
N LEU A 59 -17.25 1.58 9.09
CA LEU A 59 -17.11 0.67 10.22
C LEU A 59 -16.10 -0.46 9.92
N GLU A 60 -16.08 -0.93 8.68
CA GLU A 60 -15.19 -1.97 8.17
C GLU A 60 -13.72 -1.52 8.12
N CYS A 61 -13.48 -0.20 8.08
CA CYS A 61 -12.16 0.41 8.08
C CYS A 61 -11.62 0.71 9.48
N GLN A 62 -12.40 0.46 10.54
CA GLN A 62 -12.02 0.85 11.89
C GLN A 62 -10.69 0.20 12.32
N PRO A 63 -9.80 0.96 12.99
CA PRO A 63 -8.54 0.42 13.48
C PRO A 63 -8.77 -0.78 14.40
N LYS A 64 -7.91 -1.79 14.29
CA LYS A 64 -7.79 -2.88 15.28
C LYS A 64 -6.40 -2.79 15.93
N PRO A 65 -6.25 -2.01 17.02
CA PRO A 65 -4.98 -1.80 17.70
C PRO A 65 -4.26 -3.13 17.99
N SER A 66 -2.94 -3.15 17.84
CA SER A 66 -2.10 -4.36 17.99
C SER A 66 -2.40 -5.54 17.05
N LYS A 67 -3.40 -5.47 16.15
CA LYS A 67 -3.74 -6.53 15.18
C LYS A 67 -3.45 -6.14 13.73
N VAL A 68 -3.61 -4.86 13.40
CA VAL A 68 -3.29 -4.32 12.08
C VAL A 68 -2.34 -3.14 12.25
N LEU A 69 -1.14 -3.28 11.72
CA LEU A 69 -0.10 -2.25 11.72
C LEU A 69 0.17 -1.76 10.30
N ARG A 70 0.71 -0.56 10.19
CA ARG A 70 1.11 0.08 8.94
C ARG A 70 2.57 0.49 9.03
N LEU A 71 3.34 0.29 7.96
CA LEU A 71 4.68 0.82 7.85
C LEU A 71 4.63 2.30 7.43
N SER A 72 5.10 3.21 8.29
CA SER A 72 5.15 4.64 8.00
C SER A 72 6.19 5.00 6.92
N ALA A 73 6.18 6.24 6.45
CA ALA A 73 7.24 6.77 5.58
C ALA A 73 8.62 6.71 6.23
N GLY A 74 8.69 6.91 7.56
CA GLY A 74 9.90 6.78 8.36
C GLY A 74 10.36 5.34 8.63
N LEU A 75 9.76 4.35 7.95
CA LEU A 75 10.10 2.93 8.07
C LEU A 75 9.94 2.39 9.50
N SER A 76 8.87 2.81 10.18
CA SER A 76 8.50 2.30 11.51
C SER A 76 7.09 1.72 11.48
N TRP A 77 6.87 0.62 12.20
CA TRP A 77 5.53 0.09 12.41
C TRP A 77 4.74 1.00 13.35
N MET A 78 3.53 1.36 12.93
CA MET A 78 2.55 2.09 13.73
C MET A 78 1.18 1.45 13.59
N GLU A 79 0.22 1.83 14.43
CA GLU A 79 -1.16 1.39 14.26
C GLU A 79 -1.71 1.83 12.90
N ALA A 80 -2.40 0.92 12.20
CA ALA A 80 -2.99 1.22 10.91
C ALA A 80 -4.29 2.01 11.08
N GLN A 81 -4.37 3.15 10.41
CA GLN A 81 -5.53 4.03 10.36
C GLN A 81 -5.60 4.66 8.97
N GLU A 82 -6.81 4.86 8.43
CA GLU A 82 -6.98 5.61 7.18
C GLU A 82 -6.63 7.10 7.38
N PRO A 83 -6.15 7.79 6.33
CA PRO A 83 -5.74 7.27 5.02
C PRO A 83 -4.38 6.56 5.09
N LEU A 84 -4.31 5.31 4.61
CA LEU A 84 -3.09 4.49 4.71
C LEU A 84 -1.89 5.04 3.93
N HIS A 85 -2.10 5.87 2.91
CA HIS A 85 -1.03 6.40 2.06
C HIS A 85 -0.72 7.88 2.32
N ARG A 86 -1.25 8.48 3.41
CA ARG A 86 -1.12 9.92 3.70
C ARG A 86 0.31 10.48 3.71
N ASP A 87 1.29 9.68 4.13
CA ASP A 87 2.72 10.01 4.19
C ASP A 87 3.52 9.35 3.05
N ILE A 88 2.85 8.67 2.12
CA ILE A 88 3.45 7.94 0.99
C ILE A 88 3.11 8.64 -0.33
N ASP A 89 1.83 8.86 -0.62
CA ASP A 89 1.34 9.58 -1.81
C ASP A 89 1.20 11.08 -1.50
N VAL A 90 2.29 11.68 -1.04
CA VAL A 90 2.34 13.04 -0.45
C VAL A 90 1.93 14.18 -1.38
N ASN A 91 1.86 13.92 -2.69
CA ASN A 91 1.48 14.91 -3.69
C ASN A 91 -0.03 14.93 -3.98
N ALA A 92 -0.83 14.16 -3.24
CA ALA A 92 -2.27 14.11 -3.38
C ALA A 92 -2.97 13.89 -2.03
N THR A 93 -4.18 14.43 -1.89
CA THR A 93 -5.04 14.13 -0.75
C THR A 93 -5.49 12.68 -0.82
N CYS A 94 -5.17 11.92 0.23
CA CYS A 94 -5.60 10.53 0.37
C CYS A 94 -6.91 10.45 1.17
N GLY A 95 -7.78 9.54 0.77
CA GLY A 95 -8.99 9.17 1.51
C GLY A 95 -9.04 7.67 1.76
N ILE A 96 -10.24 7.09 1.78
CA ILE A 96 -10.42 5.65 1.97
C ILE A 96 -9.81 4.88 0.79
N GLY A 97 -8.99 3.87 1.12
CA GLY A 97 -8.51 2.83 0.21
C GLY A 97 -8.99 1.44 0.64
N PRO A 98 -8.56 0.37 -0.04
CA PRO A 98 -9.06 -0.98 0.25
C PRO A 98 -8.31 -1.67 1.41
N GLY A 99 -7.21 -1.09 1.89
CA GLY A 99 -6.24 -1.78 2.75
C GLY A 99 -6.73 -2.11 4.15
N MET A 100 -7.43 -1.18 4.83
CA MET A 100 -7.96 -1.45 6.17
C MET A 100 -9.05 -2.53 6.15
N VAL A 101 -9.95 -2.44 5.16
CA VAL A 101 -11.04 -3.43 4.99
C VAL A 101 -10.46 -4.79 4.64
N PHE A 102 -9.50 -4.85 3.73
CA PHE A 102 -8.75 -6.07 3.44
C PHE A 102 -8.20 -6.73 4.70
N ALA A 103 -7.48 -5.97 5.53
CA ALA A 103 -6.89 -6.51 6.75
C ALA A 103 -7.95 -6.99 7.75
N ASN A 104 -9.01 -6.20 7.94
CA ASN A 104 -10.08 -6.52 8.87
C ASN A 104 -10.91 -7.73 8.44
N SER A 105 -11.29 -7.82 7.17
CA SER A 105 -11.96 -8.99 6.59
C SER A 105 -11.08 -10.22 6.67
N LEU A 106 -9.78 -10.09 6.37
CA LEU A 106 -8.86 -11.23 6.42
C LEU A 106 -8.64 -11.76 7.84
N LEU A 107 -8.61 -10.89 8.86
CA LEU A 107 -8.58 -11.33 10.26
C LEU A 107 -9.84 -12.13 10.64
N ASN A 108 -10.99 -11.78 10.08
CA ASN A 108 -12.24 -12.51 10.31
C ASN A 108 -12.23 -13.87 9.58
N LEU A 109 -11.78 -13.90 8.33
CA LEU A 109 -11.67 -15.12 7.52
C LEU A 109 -10.60 -16.09 8.04
N ASN A 110 -9.50 -15.56 8.59
CA ASN A 110 -8.39 -16.35 9.12
C ASN A 110 -7.82 -15.75 10.41
N PRO A 111 -8.42 -16.03 11.58
CA PRO A 111 -7.93 -15.54 12.86
C PRO A 111 -6.51 -15.98 13.22
N ARG A 112 -5.98 -17.02 12.55
CA ARG A 112 -4.63 -17.56 12.76
C ARG A 112 -3.56 -16.88 11.93
N ILE A 113 -3.92 -15.92 11.06
CA ILE A 113 -2.96 -15.22 10.19
C ILE A 113 -1.94 -14.36 10.96
N GLY A 114 -2.21 -14.08 12.23
CA GLY A 114 -1.37 -13.28 13.11
C GLY A 114 -1.56 -11.79 12.90
N VAL A 115 -0.67 -10.98 13.48
CA VAL A 115 -0.70 -9.52 13.27
C VAL A 115 -0.38 -9.22 11.82
N ILE A 116 -1.24 -8.44 11.19
CA ILE A 116 -1.14 -7.99 9.81
C ILE A 116 -0.30 -6.72 9.77
N GLY A 117 0.68 -6.68 8.88
CA GLY A 117 1.46 -5.48 8.56
C GLY A 117 1.17 -5.02 7.14
N LEU A 118 0.58 -3.84 7.00
CA LEU A 118 0.33 -3.19 5.71
C LEU A 118 1.53 -2.33 5.33
N VAL A 119 2.05 -2.53 4.13
CA VAL A 119 3.16 -1.75 3.59
C VAL A 119 2.63 -0.93 2.42
N PRO A 120 2.15 0.30 2.68
CA PRO A 120 1.64 1.19 1.65
C PRO A 120 2.78 1.67 0.76
N CYS A 121 2.62 1.51 -0.56
CA CYS A 121 3.59 1.87 -1.59
C CYS A 121 2.93 2.56 -2.79
N ALA A 122 1.60 2.58 -2.89
CA ALA A 122 0.91 3.14 -4.04
C ALA A 122 1.12 4.66 -4.15
N VAL A 123 1.22 5.14 -5.39
CA VAL A 123 1.41 6.56 -5.72
C VAL A 123 0.46 6.90 -6.85
N GLY A 124 -0.56 7.69 -6.53
CA GLY A 124 -1.43 8.29 -7.54
C GLY A 124 -0.75 9.48 -8.19
N SER A 125 -0.07 10.35 -7.43
CA SER A 125 0.31 11.70 -7.89
C SER A 125 -0.90 12.49 -8.45
N ARG A 126 -0.68 13.68 -9.00
CA ARG A 126 -1.77 14.43 -9.67
C ARG A 126 -2.19 13.84 -11.01
N MET A 127 -1.29 13.17 -11.72
CA MET A 127 -1.55 12.69 -13.09
C MET A 127 -1.85 11.19 -13.17
N GLY A 128 -1.70 10.44 -12.07
CA GLY A 128 -1.68 8.98 -12.11
C GLY A 128 -0.33 8.46 -12.60
N THR A 129 0.16 7.37 -11.98
CA THR A 129 1.41 6.72 -12.41
C THR A 129 1.11 5.63 -13.43
N LYS A 130 1.92 5.54 -14.48
CA LYS A 130 1.84 4.49 -15.52
C LYS A 130 2.66 3.27 -15.13
N ILE A 131 2.35 2.10 -15.71
CA ILE A 131 3.11 0.87 -15.43
C ILE A 131 4.59 0.98 -15.85
N SER A 132 4.93 1.87 -16.78
CA SER A 132 6.32 2.17 -17.17
C SER A 132 7.14 2.75 -16.01
N GLU A 133 6.50 3.48 -15.09
CA GLU A 133 7.13 4.06 -13.90
C GLU A 133 7.34 3.04 -12.78
N TRP A 134 6.77 1.84 -12.91
CA TRP A 134 6.94 0.70 -12.00
C TRP A 134 7.93 -0.35 -12.54
N GLY A 135 8.67 -0.03 -13.61
CA GLY A 135 9.71 -0.91 -14.15
C GLY A 135 10.90 -1.11 -13.20
N ARG A 136 11.60 -2.24 -13.29
CA ARG A 136 12.80 -2.51 -12.47
C ARG A 136 13.82 -1.38 -12.63
N GLY A 137 14.31 -0.86 -11.50
CA GLY A 137 15.28 0.24 -11.46
C GLY A 137 14.65 1.65 -11.45
N THR A 138 13.36 1.80 -11.69
CA THR A 138 12.68 3.10 -11.54
C THR A 138 12.52 3.47 -10.07
N TYR A 139 12.22 4.75 -9.82
CA TYR A 139 12.01 5.25 -8.46
C TYR A 139 10.92 4.49 -7.71
N LEU A 140 9.71 4.34 -8.27
CA LEU A 140 8.58 3.69 -7.58
C LEU A 140 8.86 2.22 -7.27
N TYR A 141 9.47 1.51 -8.23
CA TYR A 141 9.88 0.13 -8.04
C TYR A 141 10.89 -0.02 -6.90
N ASN A 142 11.94 0.81 -6.90
CA ASN A 142 12.98 0.77 -5.87
C ASN A 142 12.43 1.18 -4.49
N GLN A 143 11.46 2.09 -4.43
CA GLN A 143 10.77 2.44 -3.19
C GLN A 143 9.92 1.29 -2.65
N LEU A 144 9.20 0.58 -3.53
CA LEU A 144 8.45 -0.62 -3.14
C LEU A 144 9.39 -1.67 -2.54
N LEU A 145 10.50 -1.99 -3.22
CA LEU A 145 11.49 -2.94 -2.72
C LEU A 145 12.07 -2.51 -1.37
N ARG A 146 12.55 -1.27 -1.25
CA ARG A 146 13.11 -0.71 -0.02
C ARG A 146 12.14 -0.85 1.15
N ARG A 147 10.85 -0.56 0.93
CA ARG A 147 9.83 -0.64 1.98
C ARG A 147 9.48 -2.08 2.35
N ALA A 148 9.44 -2.99 1.38
CA ALA A 148 9.27 -4.42 1.63
C ALA A 148 10.44 -4.99 2.45
N GLU A 149 11.67 -4.65 2.10
CA GLU A 149 12.89 -5.05 2.82
C GLU A 149 12.97 -4.45 4.22
N ALA A 150 12.63 -3.17 4.38
CA ALA A 150 12.57 -2.52 5.69
C ALA A 150 11.52 -3.18 6.60
N ALA A 151 10.32 -3.45 6.08
CA ALA A 151 9.26 -4.15 6.81
C ALA A 151 9.73 -5.53 7.31
N ALA A 152 10.47 -6.26 6.46
CA ALA A 152 11.08 -7.54 6.78
C ALA A 152 12.20 -7.42 7.84
N ALA A 153 13.10 -6.45 7.68
CA ALA A 153 14.23 -6.23 8.59
C ALA A 153 13.78 -5.89 10.02
N LEU A 154 12.69 -5.14 10.18
CA LEU A 154 12.10 -4.84 11.48
C LEU A 154 11.55 -6.08 12.21
N GLN A 155 11.41 -7.22 11.52
CA GLN A 155 11.00 -8.49 12.10
C GLN A 155 12.16 -9.48 12.28
N ALA A 156 13.42 -9.01 12.19
CA ALA A 156 14.60 -9.84 12.37
C ALA A 156 14.53 -10.64 13.69
N GLY A 157 14.72 -11.96 13.60
CA GLY A 157 14.60 -12.90 14.72
C GLY A 157 13.18 -13.44 14.98
N GLY A 158 12.16 -12.88 14.33
CA GLY A 158 10.77 -13.37 14.36
C GLY A 158 10.40 -14.23 13.16
N ARG A 159 9.31 -15.00 13.28
CA ARG A 159 8.69 -15.71 12.13
C ARG A 159 7.68 -14.79 11.45
N PHE A 160 8.07 -14.16 10.34
CA PHE A 160 7.20 -13.36 9.48
C PHE A 160 7.21 -13.89 8.03
N ARG A 161 6.22 -13.49 7.23
CA ARG A 161 6.20 -13.70 5.78
C ARG A 161 5.58 -12.50 5.06
N ILE A 162 6.15 -12.12 3.94
CA ILE A 162 5.44 -11.31 2.94
C ILE A 162 4.45 -12.25 2.24
N ARG A 163 3.16 -11.97 2.44
CA ARG A 163 2.05 -12.86 2.09
C ARG A 163 1.49 -12.60 0.70
N ALA A 164 1.41 -11.34 0.27
CA ALA A 164 0.98 -11.01 -1.07
C ALA A 164 1.37 -9.58 -1.46
N LEU A 165 1.38 -9.32 -2.76
CA LEU A 165 1.19 -8.00 -3.35
C LEU A 165 -0.30 -7.80 -3.68
N LEU A 166 -0.89 -6.73 -3.17
CA LEU A 166 -2.17 -6.21 -3.64
C LEU A 166 -1.87 -5.08 -4.62
N TRP A 167 -2.35 -5.24 -5.86
CA TRP A 167 -2.02 -4.37 -6.98
C TRP A 167 -3.29 -3.77 -7.61
N TYR A 168 -3.40 -2.44 -7.65
CA TYR A 168 -4.44 -1.76 -8.40
C TYR A 168 -3.89 -0.55 -9.14
N GLN A 169 -3.71 -0.70 -10.45
CA GLN A 169 -3.16 0.30 -11.35
C GLN A 169 -3.59 0.02 -12.79
N GLY A 170 -3.58 1.05 -13.61
CA GLY A 170 -3.68 0.98 -15.07
C GLY A 170 -4.44 2.15 -15.68
N GLU A 171 -5.15 2.94 -14.88
CA GLU A 171 -6.03 4.00 -15.37
C GLU A 171 -5.25 5.03 -16.19
N SER A 172 -3.99 5.31 -15.86
CA SER A 172 -3.14 6.24 -16.64
C SER A 172 -2.58 5.67 -17.95
N ASP A 173 -2.49 4.35 -18.06
CA ASP A 173 -2.10 3.66 -19.30
C ASP A 173 -3.25 3.62 -20.32
N THR A 174 -4.47 3.99 -19.93
CA THR A 174 -5.63 4.09 -20.82
C THR A 174 -5.65 5.36 -21.69
N ASN A 175 -4.71 6.29 -21.48
CA ASN A 175 -4.68 7.59 -22.17
C ASN A 175 -4.25 7.51 -23.64
N ASN A 176 -3.37 6.59 -24.02
CA ASN A 176 -2.86 6.47 -25.39
C ASN A 176 -2.73 5.00 -25.80
N PRO A 177 -2.85 4.69 -27.10
CA PRO A 177 -2.91 3.31 -27.56
C PRO A 177 -1.60 2.55 -27.35
N GLN A 178 -0.45 3.23 -27.41
CA GLN A 178 0.86 2.62 -27.23
C GLN A 178 1.01 2.06 -25.81
N ASP A 179 0.72 2.86 -24.78
CA ASP A 179 0.79 2.41 -23.38
C ASP A 179 -0.19 1.27 -23.10
N ALA A 180 -1.44 1.39 -23.58
CA ALA A 180 -2.44 0.33 -23.45
C ALA A 180 -2.00 -0.99 -24.10
N SER A 181 -1.44 -0.93 -25.31
CA SER A 181 -0.95 -2.12 -26.04
C SER A 181 0.24 -2.81 -25.36
N LEU A 182 1.11 -2.04 -24.68
CA LEU A 182 2.29 -2.55 -23.99
C LEU A 182 2.00 -2.96 -22.53
N TYR A 183 0.79 -2.70 -22.03
CA TYR A 183 0.43 -2.83 -20.63
C TYR A 183 0.68 -4.25 -20.10
N LYS A 184 0.15 -5.28 -20.78
CA LYS A 184 0.28 -6.69 -20.36
C LYS A 184 1.75 -7.07 -20.15
N MET A 185 2.58 -6.86 -21.17
CA MET A 185 4.00 -7.20 -21.13
C MET A 185 4.72 -6.47 -19.99
N ARG A 186 4.46 -5.18 -19.81
CA ARG A 186 5.09 -4.38 -18.73
C ARG A 186 4.63 -4.86 -17.35
N LEU A 187 3.37 -5.22 -17.20
CA LEU A 187 2.78 -5.73 -15.97
C LEU A 187 3.35 -7.11 -15.59
N GLU A 188 3.40 -8.06 -16.54
CA GLU A 188 4.01 -9.38 -16.31
C GLU A 188 5.49 -9.27 -15.95
N ARG A 189 6.20 -8.36 -16.62
CA ARG A 189 7.61 -8.06 -16.32
C ARG A 189 7.78 -7.46 -14.93
N PHE A 190 6.91 -6.53 -14.53
CA PHE A 190 6.91 -5.96 -13.18
C PHE A 190 6.74 -7.04 -12.11
N PHE A 191 5.72 -7.89 -12.23
CA PHE A 191 5.46 -8.98 -11.29
C PHE A 191 6.61 -9.99 -11.21
N THR A 192 7.17 -10.37 -12.36
CA THR A 192 8.29 -11.31 -12.42
C THR A 192 9.55 -10.73 -11.77
N ASN A 193 9.88 -9.48 -12.09
CA ASN A 193 11.03 -8.79 -11.48
C ASN A 193 10.86 -8.64 -9.97
N LEU A 194 9.67 -8.25 -9.51
CA LEU A 194 9.40 -8.07 -8.09
C LEU A 194 9.60 -9.37 -7.30
N ARG A 195 9.09 -10.49 -7.82
CA ARG A 195 9.30 -11.82 -7.23
C ARG A 195 10.77 -12.19 -7.17
N ALA A 196 11.52 -11.92 -8.24
CA ALA A 196 12.95 -12.22 -8.31
C ALA A 196 13.75 -11.38 -7.30
N ASP A 197 13.53 -10.07 -7.27
CA ASP A 197 14.28 -9.15 -6.41
C ASP A 197 13.93 -9.35 -4.92
N LEU A 198 12.67 -9.68 -4.58
CA LEU A 198 12.29 -10.09 -3.22
C LEU A 198 12.68 -11.54 -2.87
N ARG A 199 13.15 -12.32 -3.84
CA ARG A 199 13.44 -13.77 -3.70
C ARG A 199 12.22 -14.58 -3.24
N LEU A 200 11.04 -14.23 -3.74
CA LEU A 200 9.77 -14.87 -3.45
C LEU A 200 9.10 -15.33 -4.75
N PRO A 201 9.60 -16.43 -5.38
CA PRO A 201 9.13 -16.87 -6.70
C PRO A 201 7.63 -17.22 -6.73
N GLU A 202 7.08 -17.65 -5.60
CA GLU A 202 5.68 -18.05 -5.44
C GLU A 202 4.82 -16.95 -4.79
N LEU A 203 5.33 -15.72 -4.60
CA LEU A 203 4.57 -14.64 -3.94
C LEU A 203 3.20 -14.47 -4.60
N PRO A 204 2.09 -14.65 -3.85
CA PRO A 204 0.76 -14.34 -4.35
C PRO A 204 0.65 -12.88 -4.78
N ILE A 205 0.05 -12.66 -5.94
CA ILE A 205 -0.27 -11.33 -6.45
C ILE A 205 -1.76 -11.30 -6.72
N ILE A 206 -2.44 -10.30 -6.17
CA ILE A 206 -3.85 -10.07 -6.42
C ILE A 206 -3.94 -8.73 -7.10
N GLN A 207 -4.27 -8.75 -8.40
CA GLN A 207 -4.45 -7.56 -9.21
C GLN A 207 -5.93 -7.24 -9.40
N VAL A 208 -6.22 -5.99 -9.75
CA VAL A 208 -7.57 -5.50 -10.01
C VAL A 208 -7.72 -5.12 -11.48
N ALA A 209 -8.72 -5.68 -12.15
CA ALA A 209 -9.17 -5.22 -13.45
C ALA A 209 -9.97 -3.91 -13.29
N LEU A 210 -9.61 -2.88 -14.04
CA LEU A 210 -10.02 -1.49 -13.78
C LEU A 210 -11.55 -1.27 -13.76
N ALA A 211 -12.03 -0.47 -12.82
CA ALA A 211 -13.41 0.05 -12.85
C ALA A 211 -13.58 1.19 -13.87
N SER A 212 -12.54 2.01 -14.03
CA SER A 212 -12.51 3.29 -14.75
C SER A 212 -11.18 3.49 -15.46
N GLY A 213 -11.06 4.54 -16.27
CA GLY A 213 -9.83 4.90 -16.97
C GLY A 213 -9.74 6.41 -17.16
N GLN A 214 -8.53 6.96 -17.32
CA GLN A 214 -8.31 8.36 -17.65
C GLN A 214 -8.52 8.67 -19.14
N GLY A 215 -8.48 7.64 -20.00
CA GLY A 215 -8.65 7.76 -21.44
C GLY A 215 -9.41 6.60 -22.06
N PRO A 216 -9.54 6.60 -23.41
CA PRO A 216 -10.50 5.75 -24.11
C PRO A 216 -10.07 4.28 -24.22
N TYR A 217 -8.84 3.93 -23.86
CA TYR A 217 -8.29 2.58 -24.04
C TYR A 217 -8.49 1.66 -22.82
N ILE A 218 -9.53 1.91 -22.02
CA ILE A 218 -9.85 1.11 -20.82
C ILE A 218 -10.04 -0.37 -21.13
N ASP A 219 -10.72 -0.70 -22.23
CA ASP A 219 -11.00 -2.10 -22.59
C ASP A 219 -9.71 -2.85 -22.96
N ALA A 220 -8.76 -2.18 -23.62
CA ALA A 220 -7.45 -2.76 -23.94
C ALA A 220 -6.63 -3.05 -22.67
N VAL A 221 -6.61 -2.12 -21.70
CA VAL A 221 -5.93 -2.32 -20.42
C VAL A 221 -6.61 -3.43 -19.59
N ARG A 222 -7.95 -3.45 -19.55
CA ARG A 222 -8.69 -4.55 -18.89
C ARG A 222 -8.42 -5.90 -19.54
N GLN A 223 -8.45 -5.99 -20.87
CA GLN A 223 -8.10 -7.20 -21.59
C GLN A 223 -6.68 -7.66 -21.27
N ALA A 224 -5.72 -6.72 -21.16
CA ALA A 224 -4.37 -7.01 -20.74
C ALA A 224 -4.30 -7.55 -19.30
N GLN A 225 -5.05 -6.97 -18.35
CA GLN A 225 -5.13 -7.44 -16.96
C GLN A 225 -5.67 -8.87 -16.87
N PHE A 226 -6.80 -9.16 -17.54
CA PHE A 226 -7.35 -10.52 -17.64
C PHE A 226 -6.45 -11.49 -18.40
N GLY A 227 -5.65 -10.97 -19.33
CA GLY A 227 -4.74 -11.74 -20.17
C GLY A 227 -3.42 -12.09 -19.50
N VAL A 228 -3.18 -11.77 -18.23
CA VAL A 228 -1.94 -12.13 -17.50
C VAL A 228 -1.90 -13.63 -17.22
N HIS A 229 -0.85 -14.31 -17.70
CA HIS A 229 -0.68 -15.76 -17.51
C HIS A 229 0.55 -16.07 -16.65
N LEU A 230 0.46 -15.74 -15.36
CA LEU A 230 1.51 -16.01 -14.37
C LEU A 230 0.96 -16.84 -13.21
N ARG A 231 1.77 -17.76 -12.68
CA ARG A 231 1.42 -18.55 -11.49
C ARG A 231 1.15 -17.64 -10.29
N ASN A 232 0.24 -18.06 -9.41
CA ASN A 232 -0.16 -17.35 -8.20
C ASN A 232 -0.53 -15.87 -8.44
N VAL A 233 -1.11 -15.57 -9.60
CA VAL A 233 -1.75 -14.27 -9.88
C VAL A 233 -3.26 -14.48 -9.91
N LYS A 234 -3.97 -13.70 -9.10
CA LYS A 234 -5.44 -13.64 -9.10
C LYS A 234 -5.90 -12.27 -9.56
N ILE A 235 -7.12 -12.23 -10.09
CA ILE A 235 -7.72 -11.02 -10.64
C ILE A 235 -9.06 -10.79 -9.96
N ILE A 236 -9.27 -9.57 -9.49
CA ILE A 236 -10.56 -9.06 -9.02
C ILE A 236 -11.11 -8.11 -10.08
N ASP A 237 -12.37 -8.26 -10.46
CA ASP A 237 -13.02 -7.27 -11.33
C ASP A 237 -13.64 -6.15 -10.50
N ALA A 238 -13.21 -4.90 -10.74
CA ALA A 238 -13.78 -3.70 -10.13
C ALA A 238 -14.85 -3.03 -11.00
N LYS A 239 -15.15 -3.55 -12.20
CA LYS A 239 -16.19 -3.01 -13.08
C LYS A 239 -17.54 -2.94 -12.36
N GLY A 240 -18.18 -1.78 -12.45
CA GLY A 240 -19.49 -1.51 -11.84
C GLY A 240 -19.45 -1.14 -10.35
N LEU A 241 -18.27 -1.08 -9.73
CA LEU A 241 -18.16 -0.52 -8.39
C LEU A 241 -18.51 0.99 -8.40
N PRO A 242 -19.17 1.50 -7.35
CA PRO A 242 -19.53 2.92 -7.25
C PRO A 242 -18.31 3.86 -7.34
N MET A 243 -18.48 4.96 -8.07
CA MET A 243 -17.44 5.96 -8.30
C MET A 243 -17.70 7.22 -7.47
N GLU A 244 -16.65 7.98 -7.21
CA GLU A 244 -16.75 9.39 -6.85
C GLU A 244 -17.26 10.23 -8.04
N PRO A 245 -17.72 11.48 -7.81
CA PRO A 245 -18.27 12.33 -8.87
C PRO A 245 -17.32 12.62 -10.04
N ASP A 246 -16.01 12.40 -9.88
CA ASP A 246 -15.02 12.55 -10.95
C ASP A 246 -15.03 11.42 -11.99
N ASN A 247 -15.83 10.36 -11.75
CA ASN A 247 -15.92 9.15 -12.59
C ASN A 247 -14.59 8.42 -12.81
N LEU A 248 -13.59 8.69 -11.97
CA LEU A 248 -12.25 8.11 -12.05
C LEU A 248 -11.89 7.33 -10.79
N HIS A 249 -12.26 7.82 -9.62
CA HIS A 249 -11.92 7.18 -8.35
C HIS A 249 -13.09 6.39 -7.75
N LEU A 250 -12.79 5.27 -7.10
CA LEU A 250 -13.76 4.51 -6.34
C LEU A 250 -14.18 5.28 -5.09
N SER A 251 -15.48 5.27 -4.79
CA SER A 251 -16.00 5.87 -3.57
C SER A 251 -15.69 5.06 -2.31
N SER A 252 -15.89 5.63 -1.12
CA SER A 252 -15.66 4.92 0.15
C SER A 252 -16.41 3.58 0.23
N PRO A 253 -17.72 3.47 -0.12
CA PRO A 253 -18.41 2.18 -0.16
C PRO A 253 -17.82 1.19 -1.18
N ALA A 254 -17.34 1.67 -2.33
CA ALA A 254 -16.68 0.81 -3.32
C ALA A 254 -15.34 0.28 -2.82
N GLN A 255 -14.58 1.09 -2.09
CA GLN A 255 -13.32 0.68 -1.47
C GLN A 255 -13.55 -0.38 -0.38
N VAL A 256 -14.67 -0.32 0.34
CA VAL A 256 -15.09 -1.39 1.25
C VAL A 256 -15.34 -2.70 0.48
N GLN A 257 -16.13 -2.65 -0.59
CA GLN A 257 -16.38 -3.84 -1.42
C GLN A 257 -15.08 -4.40 -2.03
N LEU A 258 -14.16 -3.53 -2.47
CA LEU A 258 -12.89 -3.94 -3.05
C LEU A 258 -11.96 -4.58 -2.01
N GLY A 259 -11.85 -4.01 -0.81
CA GLY A 259 -11.06 -4.57 0.28
C GLY A 259 -11.53 -5.96 0.68
N ASP A 260 -12.86 -6.18 0.72
CA ASP A 260 -13.42 -7.50 1.00
C ASP A 260 -13.13 -8.51 -0.12
N LYS A 261 -13.21 -8.09 -1.39
CA LYS A 261 -12.81 -8.92 -2.53
C LYS A 261 -11.32 -9.30 -2.47
N PHE A 262 -10.43 -8.39 -2.06
CA PHE A 262 -9.02 -8.71 -1.82
C PHE A 262 -8.84 -9.79 -0.75
N ALA A 263 -9.58 -9.69 0.36
CA ALA A 263 -9.47 -10.63 1.47
C ALA A 263 -9.92 -12.04 1.06
N HIS A 264 -11.04 -12.15 0.35
CA HIS A 264 -11.54 -13.41 -0.19
C HIS A 264 -10.62 -14.00 -1.27
N ALA A 265 -10.10 -13.17 -2.19
CA ALA A 265 -9.17 -13.62 -3.21
C ALA A 265 -7.91 -14.23 -2.59
N PHE A 266 -7.37 -13.58 -1.55
CA PHE A 266 -6.23 -14.08 -0.77
C PHE A 266 -6.58 -15.33 0.04
N ALA A 267 -7.72 -15.38 0.73
CA ALA A 267 -8.11 -16.55 1.50
C ALA A 267 -8.25 -17.82 0.62
N ALA A 268 -8.57 -17.62 -0.66
CA ALA A 268 -8.62 -18.70 -1.65
C ALA A 268 -7.27 -19.04 -2.29
N THR A 269 -6.15 -18.38 -1.94
CA THR A 269 -4.80 -18.86 -2.32
C THR A 269 -4.38 -19.88 -1.26
N GLY A 270 -4.36 -21.16 -1.66
CA GLY A 270 -4.03 -22.29 -0.77
C GLY A 270 -2.68 -22.18 -0.10
#